data_AF-A0A1Q4WI85-F1
#
_entry.id   AF-A0A1Q4WI85-F1
#
_cell.length_a   1.000
_cell.length_b   1.000
_cell.length_c   1.000
_cell.angle_alpha   90.00
_cell.angle_beta   90.00
_cell.angle_gamma   90.00
#
_symmetry.space_group_name_H-M   'P 1'
#
loop_
_entity.id
_entity.type
_entity.pdbx_description
1 polymer ?
#
loop_
_entity_poly.entity_id
_entity_poly.type
_entity_poly.pdbx_seq_one_letter_code
_entity_poly.pdbx_strand_id
1 'polypeptide(L)'
;MPNTLDHMIVHCHDQKASAAFLSELMDGPAPADWGPFTQVQTANGVGIDFLDSAVEPDAINGSHLAFLVTDDEFDAVFGRIQKRSLRYWADPYRQKEGEINHHWGGRGLYVLDPGGTIAIEFMTVTYGDPEDMGEA
;
A
#
# COMPACT_ATOMS: atom_id res chain seq x y z
N MET A 1 23.40 8.80 13.33
CA MET A 1 22.45 9.22 14.39
C MET A 1 21.19 8.41 14.19
N PRO A 2 20.64 7.75 15.22
CA PRO A 2 19.36 7.05 15.06
C PRO A 2 18.26 8.07 14.76
N ASN A 3 17.49 7.83 13.70
CA ASN A 3 16.29 8.56 13.34
C ASN A 3 15.23 7.56 12.89
N THR A 4 13.96 7.92 13.02
CA THR A 4 12.82 7.11 12.62
C THR A 4 11.88 7.98 11.80
N LEU A 5 11.31 7.41 10.75
CA LEU A 5 10.19 8.04 10.06
C LEU A 5 8.99 8.04 11.00
N ASP A 6 8.37 9.18 11.22
CA ASP A 6 7.21 9.33 12.12
C ASP A 6 5.90 9.30 11.33
N HIS A 7 5.81 10.09 10.26
CA HIS A 7 4.67 10.10 9.34
C HIS A 7 5.08 10.61 7.95
N MET A 8 4.23 10.34 6.96
CA MET A 8 4.35 10.88 5.60
C MET A 8 2.98 11.27 5.04
N ILE A 9 2.95 12.31 4.20
CA ILE A 9 1.74 12.71 3.47
C ILE A 9 1.66 11.98 2.14
N VAL A 10 0.47 11.46 1.82
CA VAL A 10 0.14 10.86 0.52
C VAL A 10 -1.01 11.66 -0.09
N HIS A 11 -0.74 12.28 -1.24
CA HIS A 11 -1.77 12.98 -1.99
C HIS A 11 -2.63 11.98 -2.76
N CYS A 12 -3.95 12.15 -2.70
CA CYS A 12 -4.92 11.24 -3.31
C CYS A 12 -6.18 12.00 -3.73
N HIS A 13 -7.09 11.33 -4.45
CA HIS A 13 -8.34 11.96 -4.88
C HIS A 13 -9.41 12.06 -3.79
N ASP A 14 -9.43 11.12 -2.84
CA ASP A 14 -10.37 11.12 -1.72
C ASP A 14 -9.66 10.50 -0.51
N GLN A 15 -9.29 11.33 0.45
CA GLN A 15 -8.47 10.89 1.59
C GLN A 15 -9.21 9.89 2.48
N LYS A 16 -10.54 9.98 2.57
CA LYS A 16 -11.34 9.08 3.41
C LYS A 16 -11.50 7.73 2.75
N ALA A 17 -11.74 7.71 1.44
CA ALA A 17 -11.84 6.48 0.67
C ALA A 17 -10.51 5.72 0.64
N SER A 18 -9.39 6.40 0.36
CA SER A 18 -8.07 5.74 0.29
C SER A 18 -7.61 5.25 1.66
N ALA A 19 -7.83 6.03 2.73
CA ALA A 19 -7.50 5.61 4.09
C ALA A 19 -8.36 4.43 4.57
N ALA A 20 -9.68 4.48 4.37
CA ALA A 20 -10.57 3.38 4.74
C ALA A 20 -10.23 2.11 3.95
N PHE A 21 -9.96 2.24 2.65
CA PHE A 21 -9.57 1.11 1.81
C PHE A 21 -8.30 0.42 2.33
N LEU A 22 -7.25 1.18 2.61
CA LEU A 22 -6.00 0.63 3.13
C LEU A 22 -6.20 -0.04 4.50
N SER A 23 -6.92 0.63 5.42
CA SER A 23 -7.25 0.08 6.73
C SER A 23 -8.04 -1.22 6.64
N GLU A 24 -9.05 -1.30 5.77
CA GLU A 24 -9.86 -2.50 5.58
C GLU A 24 -9.05 -3.67 5.03
N LEU A 25 -8.14 -3.42 4.08
CA LEU A 25 -7.29 -4.48 3.54
C LEU A 25 -6.38 -5.08 4.64
N MET A 26 -5.78 -4.22 5.46
CA MET A 26 -4.88 -4.60 6.54
C MET A 26 -5.59 -5.13 7.80
N ASP A 27 -6.93 -5.10 7.85
CA ASP A 27 -7.70 -5.35 9.09
C ASP A 27 -7.28 -4.41 10.24
N GLY A 28 -6.87 -3.19 9.89
CA GLY A 28 -6.37 -2.20 10.80
C GLY A 28 -7.49 -1.44 11.54
N PRO A 29 -7.12 -0.67 12.59
CA PRO A 29 -8.03 0.27 13.24
C PRO A 29 -8.58 1.29 12.24
N ALA A 30 -9.83 1.72 12.45
CA ALA A 30 -10.44 2.76 11.63
C ALA A 30 -9.53 4.00 11.53
N PRO A 31 -9.40 4.61 10.33
CA PRO A 31 -8.61 5.83 10.15
C PRO A 31 -9.09 6.96 11.05
N ALA A 32 -8.16 7.80 11.50
CA ALA A 32 -8.45 8.96 12.33
C ALA A 32 -8.32 10.25 11.55
N ASP A 33 -9.32 11.13 11.64
CA ASP A 33 -9.22 12.49 11.11
C ASP A 33 -8.34 13.34 12.06
N TRP A 34 -7.31 13.98 11.53
CA TRP A 34 -6.42 14.88 12.25
C TRP A 34 -6.09 16.10 11.40
N GLY A 35 -6.61 17.27 11.78
CA GLY A 35 -6.45 18.49 10.98
C GLY A 35 -7.02 18.30 9.57
N PRO A 36 -6.26 18.57 8.49
CA PRO A 36 -6.70 18.32 7.13
C PRO A 36 -6.55 16.85 6.70
N PHE A 37 -5.93 15.99 7.52
CA PHE A 37 -5.55 14.63 7.12
C PHE A 37 -6.56 13.59 7.60
N THR A 38 -6.62 12.47 6.88
CA THR A 38 -7.18 11.22 7.39
C THR A 38 -6.02 10.22 7.49
N GLN A 39 -5.66 9.84 8.71
CA GLN A 39 -4.44 9.08 9.00
C GLN A 39 -4.71 7.59 9.19
N VAL A 40 -3.83 6.76 8.63
CA VAL A 40 -3.71 5.32 8.93
C VAL A 40 -2.40 5.07 9.66
N GLN A 41 -2.47 4.40 10.80
CA GLN A 41 -1.29 4.04 11.59
C GLN A 41 -0.80 2.63 11.22
N THR A 42 0.49 2.50 10.94
CA THR A 42 1.11 1.19 10.67
C THR A 42 1.66 0.53 11.95
N ALA A 43 1.88 -0.78 11.90
CA ALA A 43 2.40 -1.55 13.03
C ALA A 43 3.81 -1.13 13.50
N ASN A 44 4.62 -0.55 12.61
CA ASN A 44 5.96 -0.03 12.95
C ASN A 44 5.95 1.45 13.40
N GLY A 45 4.78 2.02 13.67
CA GLY A 45 4.67 3.37 14.24
C GLY A 45 4.68 4.51 13.23
N VAL A 46 4.71 4.23 11.92
CA VAL A 46 4.63 5.27 10.88
C VAL A 46 3.17 5.65 10.61
N GLY A 47 2.87 6.94 10.63
CA GLY A 47 1.59 7.48 10.17
C GLY A 47 1.56 7.70 8.66
N ILE A 48 0.48 7.31 8.00
CA ILE A 48 0.21 7.62 6.60
C ILE A 48 -0.94 8.63 6.56
N ASP A 49 -0.60 9.89 6.28
CA ASP A 49 -1.52 11.02 6.28
C ASP A 49 -2.06 11.23 4.86
N PHE A 50 -3.28 10.76 4.60
CA PHE A 50 -3.92 11.01 3.32
C PHE A 50 -4.45 12.45 3.25
N LEU A 51 -4.24 13.10 2.10
CA LEU A 51 -4.65 14.48 1.86
C LEU A 51 -5.16 14.66 0.42
N ASP A 52 -6.38 15.18 0.27
CA ASP A 52 -7.01 15.39 -1.05
C ASP A 52 -7.15 16.86 -1.46
N SER A 53 -6.75 17.81 -0.60
CA SER A 53 -7.03 19.23 -0.80
C SER A 53 -5.82 20.11 -1.17
N ALA A 54 -4.62 19.54 -1.31
CA ALA A 54 -3.38 20.31 -1.49
C ALA A 54 -2.82 20.30 -2.91
N VAL A 55 -3.24 19.34 -3.75
CA VAL A 55 -2.75 19.15 -5.12
C VAL A 55 -3.95 18.97 -6.03
N GLU A 56 -3.96 19.65 -7.17
CA GLU A 56 -5.00 19.46 -8.18
C GLU A 56 -5.04 18.01 -8.65
N PRO A 57 -6.23 17.41 -8.89
CA PRO A 57 -6.36 15.99 -9.21
C PRO A 57 -5.44 15.47 -10.34
N ASP A 58 -5.25 16.26 -11.39
CA ASP A 58 -4.41 15.90 -12.55
C ASP A 58 -2.91 16.07 -12.32
N ALA A 59 -2.53 16.77 -11.25
CA ALA A 59 -1.15 16.97 -10.82
C ALA A 59 -0.68 15.99 -9.73
N ILE A 60 -1.55 15.08 -9.27
CA ILE A 60 -1.19 14.05 -8.29
C ILE A 60 -0.22 13.07 -8.92
N ASN A 61 1.00 13.02 -8.36
CA ASN A 61 1.98 12.00 -8.72
C ASN A 61 1.61 10.66 -8.07
N GLY A 62 1.84 9.58 -8.82
CA GLY A 62 1.66 8.23 -8.32
C GLY A 62 2.53 7.97 -7.08
N SER A 63 1.91 7.46 -6.01
CA SER A 63 2.60 7.02 -4.80
C SER A 63 2.72 5.50 -4.75
N HIS A 64 3.73 4.99 -4.07
CA HIS A 64 3.92 3.55 -3.84
C HIS A 64 4.15 3.28 -2.36
N LEU A 65 3.31 2.40 -1.79
CA LEU A 65 3.35 2.01 -0.38
C LEU A 65 3.50 0.49 -0.29
N ALA A 66 4.65 0.01 0.14
CA ALA A 66 4.92 -1.41 0.32
C ALA A 66 4.87 -1.81 1.79
N PHE A 67 4.10 -2.87 2.08
CA PHE A 67 3.94 -3.43 3.42
C PHE A 67 4.58 -4.80 3.47
N LEU A 68 5.57 -4.94 4.34
CA LEU A 68 6.09 -6.25 4.73
C LEU A 68 5.11 -6.88 5.73
N VAL A 69 4.59 -8.06 5.38
CA VAL A 69 3.60 -8.79 6.17
C VAL A 69 4.05 -10.24 6.37
N THR A 70 3.50 -10.92 7.36
CA THR A 70 3.64 -12.38 7.51
C THR A 70 2.85 -13.12 6.42
N ASP A 71 3.11 -14.42 6.26
CA ASP A 71 2.34 -15.25 5.33
C ASP A 71 0.83 -15.31 5.67
N ASP A 72 0.50 -15.42 6.95
CA ASP A 72 -0.91 -15.45 7.41
C ASP A 72 -1.61 -14.10 7.13
N GLU A 73 -0.91 -12.98 7.34
CA GLU A 73 -1.43 -11.65 7.03
C GLU A 73 -1.59 -11.45 5.51
N PHE A 74 -0.65 -11.95 4.71
CA PHE A 74 -0.77 -11.96 3.25
C PHE A 74 -2.02 -12.71 2.79
N ASP A 75 -2.27 -13.91 3.33
CA ASP A 75 -3.47 -14.69 3.00
C ASP A 75 -4.75 -13.95 3.37
N ALA A 76 -4.77 -13.29 4.53
CA ALA A 76 -5.92 -12.50 4.97
C ALA A 76 -6.19 -11.31 4.03
N VAL A 77 -5.15 -10.53 3.72
CA VAL A 77 -5.23 -9.38 2.79
C VAL A 77 -5.68 -9.86 1.40
N PHE A 78 -5.04 -10.90 0.88
CA PHE A 78 -5.37 -11.46 -0.44
C PHE A 78 -6.80 -11.98 -0.50
N GLY A 79 -7.29 -12.63 0.56
CA GLY A 79 -8.68 -13.04 0.69
C GLY A 79 -9.66 -11.86 0.64
N ARG A 80 -9.33 -10.72 1.27
CA ARG A 80 -10.16 -9.48 1.18
C ARG A 80 -10.15 -8.90 -0.23
N ILE A 81 -8.99 -8.88 -0.91
CA ILE A 81 -8.85 -8.45 -2.30
C ILE A 81 -9.75 -9.29 -3.22
N GLN A 82 -9.67 -10.62 -3.10
CA GLN A 82 -10.49 -11.55 -3.90
C GLN A 82 -11.98 -11.40 -3.60
N LYS A 83 -12.37 -11.35 -2.33
CA LYS A 83 -13.78 -11.19 -1.91
C LYS A 83 -14.41 -9.91 -2.46
N ARG A 84 -13.62 -8.84 -2.59
CA ARG A 84 -14.05 -7.55 -3.15
C ARG A 84 -13.91 -7.48 -4.68
N SER A 85 -13.39 -8.53 -5.31
CA SER A 85 -13.10 -8.57 -6.76
C SER A 85 -12.24 -7.40 -7.23
N LEU A 86 -11.26 -7.01 -6.42
CA LEU A 86 -10.31 -5.96 -6.78
C LEU A 86 -9.32 -6.49 -7.81
N ARG A 87 -8.90 -5.62 -8.73
CA ARG A 87 -7.80 -5.91 -9.66
C ARG A 87 -6.48 -5.86 -8.90
N TYR A 88 -5.63 -6.85 -9.11
CA TYR A 88 -4.30 -6.93 -8.52
C TYR A 88 -3.30 -7.47 -9.56
N TRP A 89 -2.02 -7.24 -9.31
CA TRP A 89 -0.94 -7.59 -10.25
C TRP A 89 0.25 -8.22 -9.53
N ALA A 90 0.99 -9.05 -10.26
CA ALA A 90 2.25 -9.60 -9.77
C ALA A 90 3.42 -8.62 -9.88
N ASP A 91 3.30 -7.57 -10.71
CA ASP A 91 4.37 -6.62 -11.04
C ASP A 91 3.93 -5.16 -10.83
N PRO A 92 4.88 -4.24 -10.52
CA PRO A 92 4.58 -2.83 -10.28
C PRO A 92 4.11 -2.09 -11.54
N TYR A 93 4.41 -2.63 -12.74
CA TYR A 93 4.01 -2.04 -14.02
C TYR A 93 2.59 -2.42 -14.44
N ARG A 94 1.91 -3.27 -13.65
CA ARG A 94 0.52 -3.70 -13.84
C ARG A 94 0.32 -4.48 -15.15
N GLN A 95 1.29 -5.32 -15.52
CA GLN A 95 1.26 -6.12 -16.75
C GLN A 95 0.71 -7.54 -16.54
N LYS A 96 0.83 -8.08 -15.32
CA LYS A 96 0.44 -9.45 -14.93
C LYS A 96 -0.75 -9.43 -13.98
N GLU A 97 -1.91 -9.08 -14.51
CA GLU A 97 -3.15 -8.97 -13.73
C GLU A 97 -3.67 -10.35 -13.30
N GLY A 98 -4.12 -10.46 -12.05
CA GLY A 98 -4.68 -11.69 -11.49
C GLY A 98 -3.63 -12.71 -11.04
N GLU A 99 -2.36 -12.30 -10.98
CA GLU A 99 -1.23 -13.13 -10.52
C GLU A 99 -0.58 -12.50 -9.29
N ILE A 100 0.11 -13.32 -8.49
CA ILE A 100 1.04 -12.88 -7.44
C ILE A 100 2.46 -13.23 -7.86
N ASN A 101 3.45 -12.48 -7.40
CA ASN A 101 4.86 -12.85 -7.56
C ASN A 101 5.35 -13.72 -6.39
N HIS A 102 6.52 -14.33 -6.58
CA HIS A 102 7.20 -15.17 -5.61
C HIS A 102 8.66 -14.73 -5.40
N HIS A 103 8.90 -13.42 -5.42
CA HIS A 103 10.25 -12.86 -5.35
C HIS A 103 10.96 -13.27 -4.06
N TRP A 104 12.25 -13.61 -4.18
CA TRP A 104 13.11 -14.08 -3.08
C TRP A 104 12.53 -15.24 -2.26
N GLY A 105 11.70 -16.08 -2.88
CA GLY A 105 11.04 -17.22 -2.23
C GLY A 105 9.84 -16.84 -1.35
N GLY A 106 9.45 -15.55 -1.36
CA GLY A 106 8.26 -15.05 -0.69
C GLY A 106 7.02 -15.05 -1.58
N ARG A 107 6.10 -14.14 -1.27
CA ARG A 107 4.89 -13.83 -2.02
C ARG A 107 4.69 -12.32 -2.07
N GLY A 108 4.21 -11.82 -3.20
CA GLY A 108 4.00 -10.40 -3.41
C GLY A 108 2.84 -10.09 -4.34
N LEU A 109 2.11 -9.01 -4.10
CA LEU A 109 1.11 -8.49 -5.03
C LEU A 109 1.01 -6.98 -4.93
N TYR A 110 0.46 -6.37 -5.99
CA TYR A 110 0.15 -4.95 -6.08
C TYR A 110 -1.35 -4.75 -6.26
N VAL A 111 -1.93 -3.76 -5.59
CA VAL A 111 -3.32 -3.31 -5.75
C VAL A 111 -3.35 -1.78 -5.77
N LEU A 112 -4.29 -1.18 -6.50
CA LEU A 112 -4.46 0.27 -6.49
C LEU A 112 -5.47 0.68 -5.42
N ASP A 113 -5.27 1.85 -4.84
CA ASP A 113 -6.31 2.52 -4.07
C ASP A 113 -7.53 2.87 -4.94
N PRO A 114 -8.68 3.26 -4.35
CA PRO A 114 -9.88 3.60 -5.11
C PRO A 114 -9.68 4.71 -6.14
N GLY A 115 -8.77 5.66 -5.88
CA GLY A 115 -8.44 6.74 -6.80
C GLY A 115 -7.47 6.35 -7.92
N GLY A 116 -6.80 5.20 -7.82
CA GLY A 116 -5.81 4.77 -8.81
C GLY A 116 -4.48 5.52 -8.77
N THR A 117 -4.27 6.35 -7.74
CA THR A 117 -3.08 7.22 -7.56
C THR A 117 -2.03 6.59 -6.65
N ILE A 118 -2.38 5.55 -5.92
CA ILE A 118 -1.50 4.89 -4.96
C ILE A 118 -1.43 3.40 -5.30
N ALA A 119 -0.22 2.93 -5.60
CA ALA A 119 0.08 1.51 -5.73
C ALA A 119 0.47 0.95 -4.36
N ILE A 120 -0.34 0.04 -3.84
CA ILE A 120 -0.13 -0.63 -2.55
C ILE A 120 0.43 -2.03 -2.83
N GLU A 121 1.61 -2.31 -2.29
CA GLU A 121 2.25 -3.62 -2.34
C GLU A 121 2.15 -4.33 -0.99
N PHE A 122 1.83 -5.61 -1.02
CA PHE A 122 1.98 -6.50 0.14
C PHE A 122 2.98 -7.58 -0.22
N MET A 123 4.02 -7.76 0.60
CA MET A 123 5.08 -8.74 0.37
C MET A 123 5.46 -9.47 1.66
N THR A 124 5.89 -10.73 1.55
CA THR A 124 6.25 -11.55 2.73
C THR A 124 7.75 -11.64 3.00
N VAL A 125 8.58 -11.24 2.04
CA VAL A 125 10.04 -11.20 2.16
C VAL A 125 10.50 -9.82 1.70
N THR A 126 11.39 -9.20 2.47
CA THR A 126 12.00 -7.93 2.07
C THR A 126 12.80 -8.10 0.79
N TYR A 127 13.01 -7.02 0.04
CA TYR A 127 13.87 -7.07 -1.14
C TYR A 127 15.23 -7.68 -0.78
N GLY A 128 15.71 -8.57 -1.66
CA GLY A 128 16.99 -9.24 -1.52
C GLY A 128 18.18 -8.29 -1.60
N ASP A 129 19.38 -8.85 -1.67
CA ASP A 129 20.59 -8.04 -1.82
C ASP A 129 20.46 -7.12 -3.07
N PRO A 130 21.01 -5.89 -3.07
CA PRO A 130 20.91 -4.99 -4.21
C PRO A 130 21.41 -5.58 -5.54
N GLU A 131 22.26 -6.61 -5.49
CA GLU A 131 22.72 -7.36 -6.67
C GLU A 131 21.59 -8.19 -7.34
N ASP A 132 20.56 -8.57 -6.58
CA ASP A 132 19.41 -9.37 -7.03
C ASP A 132 18.17 -8.49 -7.38
N MET A 133 18.22 -7.17 -7.18
CA MET A 133 17.08 -6.27 -7.40
C MET A 133 16.76 -5.99 -8.88
N GLY A 134 17.57 -6.48 -9.82
CA GLY A 134 17.35 -6.31 -11.27
C GLY A 134 16.32 -7.27 -11.88
N GLU A 135 15.84 -8.26 -11.12
CA GLU A 135 14.95 -9.33 -11.60
C GLU A 135 13.48 -9.19 -11.13
N ALA A 136 13.15 -8.11 -10.42
CA ALA A 136 11.82 -7.84 -9.85
C ALA A 136 10.85 -7.14 -10.82
#